data_AF-A0A7S2SJK5-F1
#
_entry.id   AF-A0A7S2SJK5-F1
#
_cell.length_a   1.000
_cell.length_b   1.000
_cell.length_c   1.000
_cell.angle_alpha   90.00
_cell.angle_beta   90.00
_cell.angle_gamma   90.00
#
_symmetry.space_group_name_H-M   'P 1'
#
loop_
_entity.id
_entity.type
_entity.pdbx_description
1 polymer ?
#
loop_
_entity_poly.entity_id
_entity_poly.type
_entity_poly.pdbx_seq_one_letter_code
_entity_poly.pdbx_strand_id
1 'polypeptide(L)'
;GTGKTVCVLSLVTSYQLAHPEMGKLIYCTRTVPEMSKCMQELKQVIGYRDKMLGTTDAEIGAAGGSTFLALCLSSRRNMCIHEKVMAQDSDREAVDSLCRDLTASWVRQRAETDSSVETCSYFEEYDHAGSDAAIPSGIYSLDDLK
;
A
#
# COMPACT_ATOMS: atom_id res chain seq x y z
N GLY A 1 -10.81 13.72 16.75
CA GLY A 1 -11.16 15.07 16.28
C GLY A 1 -10.34 16.10 17.01
N THR A 2 -9.13 16.43 16.54
CA THR A 2 -8.32 17.56 17.08
C THR A 2 -7.26 18.05 16.08
N GLY A 3 -7.37 17.72 14.78
CA GLY A 3 -6.41 18.17 13.74
C GLY A 3 -4.96 17.73 13.91
N LYS A 4 -4.63 16.91 14.93
CA LYS A 4 -3.25 16.48 15.25
C LYS A 4 -2.56 15.81 14.06
N THR A 5 -3.24 14.85 13.42
CA THR A 5 -2.73 14.15 12.25
C THR A 5 -2.42 15.14 11.12
N VAL A 6 -3.38 16.00 10.75
CA VAL A 6 -3.21 17.03 9.71
C VAL A 6 -2.03 17.96 10.03
N CYS A 7 -1.86 18.37 11.28
CA CYS A 7 -0.74 19.21 11.73
C CYS A 7 0.61 18.51 11.52
N VAL A 8 0.73 17.26 11.99
CA VAL A 8 1.97 16.47 11.85
C VAL A 8 2.28 16.19 10.39
N LEU A 9 1.29 15.74 9.61
CA LEU A 9 1.45 15.45 8.19
C LEU A 9 1.84 16.71 7.41
N SER A 10 1.20 17.85 7.66
CA SER A 10 1.53 19.12 7.01
C SER A 10 2.96 19.56 7.30
N LEU A 11 3.39 19.51 8.56
CA LEU A 11 4.76 19.87 8.95
C LEU A 11 5.79 18.94 8.29
N VAL A 12 5.63 17.63 8.45
CA VAL A 12 6.62 16.65 7.96
C VAL A 12 6.70 16.67 6.44
N THR A 13 5.56 16.66 5.74
CA THR A 13 5.55 16.61 4.27
C THR A 13 6.06 17.92 3.65
N SER A 14 5.82 19.07 4.28
CA SER A 14 6.42 20.35 3.85
C SER A 14 7.93 20.37 4.11
N TYR A 15 8.38 19.80 5.23
CA TYR A 15 9.80 19.69 5.54
C TYR A 15 10.50 18.72 4.55
N GLN A 16 9.87 17.61 4.15
CA GLN A 16 10.37 16.70 3.08
C GLN A 16 10.49 17.39 1.73
N LEU A 17 9.56 18.31 1.42
CA LEU A 17 9.62 19.06 0.18
C LEU A 17 10.80 20.05 0.17
N ALA A 18 11.08 20.70 1.30
CA ALA A 18 12.21 21.63 1.43
C ALA A 18 13.56 20.91 1.58
N HIS A 19 13.55 19.69 2.10
CA HIS A 19 14.74 18.88 2.40
C HIS A 19 14.62 17.47 1.79
N PRO A 20 14.90 17.30 0.49
CA PRO A 20 14.83 16.01 -0.20
C PRO A 20 15.77 14.93 0.37
N GLU A 21 16.78 15.33 1.14
CA GLU A 21 17.66 14.43 1.90
C GLU A 21 16.92 13.71 3.04
N MET A 22 15.74 14.22 3.43
CA MET A 22 14.92 13.53 4.41
C MET A 22 14.38 12.23 3.83
N GLY A 23 14.62 11.14 4.55
CA GLY A 23 14.10 9.83 4.19
C GLY A 23 12.57 9.71 4.33
N LYS A 24 12.11 8.46 4.40
CA LYS A 24 10.68 8.10 4.42
C LYS A 24 10.05 8.38 5.78
N LEU A 25 8.78 8.79 5.78
CA LEU A 25 7.95 8.86 6.98
C LEU A 25 7.27 7.52 7.22
N ILE A 26 7.43 6.95 8.41
CA ILE A 26 6.64 5.81 8.88
C ILE A 26 5.63 6.34 9.90
N TYR A 27 4.34 6.25 9.57
CA TYR A 27 3.26 6.72 10.42
C TYR A 27 2.43 5.55 10.94
N CYS A 28 2.48 5.31 12.25
CA CYS A 28 1.81 4.17 12.89
C CYS A 28 0.48 4.60 13.54
N THR A 29 -0.60 3.92 13.19
CA THR A 29 -1.90 4.02 13.86
C THR A 29 -2.20 2.74 14.65
N ARG A 30 -3.17 2.79 15.56
CA ARG A 30 -3.56 1.61 16.36
C ARG A 30 -4.56 0.73 15.63
N THR A 31 -5.46 1.33 14.86
CA THR A 31 -6.58 0.62 14.23
C THR A 31 -6.71 0.91 12.75
N VAL A 32 -7.42 0.04 12.01
CA VAL A 32 -7.70 0.23 10.59
C VAL A 32 -8.52 1.49 10.32
N PRO A 33 -9.59 1.81 11.08
CA PRO A 33 -10.32 3.08 10.88
C PRO A 33 -9.46 4.32 11.08
N GLU A 34 -8.53 4.30 12.05
CA GLU A 34 -7.56 5.39 12.24
C GLU A 34 -6.64 5.53 11.02
N MET A 35 -6.19 4.41 10.47
CA MET A 35 -5.34 4.37 9.28
C MET A 35 -6.05 4.93 8.05
N SER A 36 -7.27 4.47 7.76
CA SER A 36 -8.08 4.96 6.64
C SER A 36 -8.34 6.46 6.76
N LYS A 37 -8.61 6.95 7.97
CA LYS A 37 -8.77 8.38 8.22
C LYS A 37 -7.47 9.16 8.00
N CYS A 38 -6.33 8.63 8.44
CA CYS A 38 -5.02 9.23 8.21
C CYS A 38 -4.75 9.40 6.71
N MET A 39 -5.04 8.38 5.90
CA MET A 39 -4.86 8.44 4.45
C MET A 39 -5.76 9.49 3.78
N GLN A 40 -7.01 9.64 4.24
CA GLN A 40 -7.91 10.70 3.76
C GLN A 40 -7.39 12.10 4.12
N GLU A 41 -6.93 12.28 5.35
CA GLU A 41 -6.33 13.54 5.81
C GLU A 41 -5.03 13.86 5.04
N LEU A 42 -4.22 12.85 4.72
CA LEU A 42 -3.01 13.00 3.89
C LEU A 42 -3.35 13.46 2.46
N LYS A 43 -4.36 12.85 1.82
CA LYS A 43 -4.85 13.28 0.50
C LYS A 43 -5.25 14.76 0.50
N GLN A 44 -5.91 15.22 1.57
CA GLN A 44 -6.29 16.63 1.72
C GLN A 44 -5.08 17.55 1.93
N VAL A 45 -4.12 17.16 2.77
CA VAL A 45 -2.91 17.95 3.04
C VAL A 45 -2.07 18.14 1.78
N ILE A 46 -1.78 17.05 1.07
CA ILE A 46 -0.95 17.09 -0.15
C ILE A 46 -1.69 17.84 -1.26
N GLY A 47 -2.98 17.57 -1.47
CA GLY A 47 -3.77 18.28 -2.47
C GLY A 47 -3.88 19.78 -2.20
N TYR A 48 -4.02 20.19 -0.94
CA TYR A 48 -4.00 21.61 -0.56
C TYR A 48 -2.63 22.25 -0.82
N ARG A 49 -1.54 21.57 -0.42
CA ARG A 49 -0.18 22.06 -0.62
C ARG A 49 0.13 22.25 -2.09
N ASP A 50 -0.13 21.24 -2.92
CA ASP A 50 0.19 21.26 -4.34
C ASP A 50 -0.63 22.36 -5.06
N LYS A 51 -1.90 22.55 -4.67
CA LYS A 51 -2.73 23.67 -5.15
C LYS A 51 -2.14 25.04 -4.78
N MET A 52 -1.59 25.20 -3.58
CA MET A 52 -1.05 26.50 -3.12
C MET A 52 0.32 26.82 -3.71
N LEU A 53 1.11 25.79 -4.02
CA LEU A 53 2.43 25.94 -4.64
C LEU A 53 2.36 26.14 -6.16
N GLY A 54 1.18 26.01 -6.76
CA GLY A 54 0.99 26.23 -8.19
C GLY A 54 1.63 25.14 -9.06
N THR A 55 1.86 23.96 -8.50
CA THR A 55 2.33 22.78 -9.24
C THR A 55 1.31 22.52 -10.36
N THR A 56 1.76 22.54 -11.62
CA THR A 56 0.85 22.38 -12.76
C THR A 56 0.47 20.91 -12.97
N ASP A 57 -0.68 20.65 -13.60
CA ASP A 57 -1.16 19.29 -13.94
C ASP A 57 -0.16 18.43 -14.74
N ALA A 58 0.92 19.03 -15.27
CA ALA A 58 2.01 18.33 -15.97
C ALA A 58 3.11 17.79 -15.03
N GLU A 59 3.29 18.38 -13.84
CA GLU A 59 4.20 17.90 -12.78
C GLU A 59 3.46 17.04 -11.73
N ILE A 60 2.13 17.11 -11.78
CA ILE A 60 1.17 16.30 -11.07
C ILE A 60 0.93 15.07 -11.93
N GLY A 61 1.51 13.91 -11.58
CA GLY A 61 1.21 12.66 -12.29
C GLY A 61 -0.30 12.38 -12.27
N ALA A 62 -0.77 11.47 -13.13
CA ALA A 62 -2.19 11.14 -13.36
C ALA A 62 -3.03 10.75 -12.10
N ALA A 63 -2.41 10.73 -10.91
CA ALA A 63 -3.02 10.50 -9.59
C ALA A 63 -2.99 11.73 -8.64
N GLY A 64 -2.78 12.96 -9.14
CA GLY A 64 -3.17 14.18 -8.41
C GLY A 64 -2.21 14.71 -7.34
N GLY A 65 -0.89 14.62 -7.54
CA GLY A 65 0.08 15.43 -6.80
C GLY A 65 1.50 15.28 -7.35
N SER A 66 2.42 16.08 -6.81
CA SER A 66 3.90 15.94 -6.86
C SER A 66 4.40 14.48 -6.86
N THR A 67 5.70 14.22 -7.07
CA THR A 67 6.35 12.88 -6.99
C THR A 67 6.29 12.25 -5.58
N PHE A 68 5.10 12.18 -5.00
CA PHE A 68 4.78 11.81 -3.64
C PHE A 68 4.09 10.45 -3.68
N LEU A 69 4.77 9.46 -3.13
CA LEU A 69 4.24 8.11 -2.97
C LEU A 69 3.92 7.89 -1.49
N ALA A 70 2.66 7.56 -1.20
CA ALA A 70 2.24 7.12 0.11
C ALA A 70 1.44 5.82 0.00
N LEU A 71 1.79 4.86 0.85
CA LEU A 71 1.21 3.54 0.88
C LEU A 71 0.60 3.26 2.24
N CYS A 72 -0.60 2.68 2.21
CA CYS A 72 -1.30 2.18 3.38
C CYS A 72 -1.09 0.67 3.48
N LEU A 73 -0.50 0.18 4.58
CA LEU A 73 -0.20 -1.24 4.74
C LEU A 73 -0.94 -1.83 5.93
N SER A 74 -1.46 -3.05 5.77
CA SER A 74 -2.14 -3.80 6.83
C SER A 74 -1.78 -5.29 6.75
N SER A 75 -2.45 -6.11 7.57
CA SER A 75 -2.28 -7.57 7.54
C SER A 75 -2.81 -8.18 6.24
N ARG A 76 -2.40 -9.42 5.95
CA ARG A 76 -2.89 -10.19 4.78
C ARG A 76 -4.41 -10.32 4.78
N ARG A 77 -5.04 -10.49 5.94
CA ARG A 77 -6.52 -10.48 6.06
C ARG A 77 -7.16 -9.23 5.45
N ASN A 78 -6.49 -8.09 5.53
CA ASN A 78 -7.01 -6.83 5.03
C ASN A 78 -6.53 -6.48 3.62
N MET A 79 -5.71 -7.31 2.96
CA MET A 79 -5.09 -7.01 1.66
C MET A 79 -5.09 -8.19 0.68
N CYS A 80 -5.43 -9.40 1.12
CA CYS A 80 -5.47 -10.59 0.28
C CYS A 80 -6.69 -10.55 -0.65
N ILE A 81 -6.47 -10.90 -1.92
CA ILE A 81 -7.47 -10.95 -2.98
C ILE A 81 -7.74 -12.38 -3.48
N HIS A 82 -7.03 -13.37 -2.92
CA HIS A 82 -7.19 -14.76 -3.34
C HIS A 82 -8.51 -15.33 -2.81
N GLU A 83 -9.46 -15.60 -3.71
CA GLU A 83 -10.82 -15.99 -3.37
C GLU A 83 -10.87 -17.16 -2.39
N LYS A 84 -10.11 -18.24 -2.61
CA LYS A 84 -10.11 -19.40 -1.69
C LYS A 84 -9.60 -19.07 -0.29
N VAL A 85 -8.65 -18.14 -0.18
CA VAL A 85 -8.08 -17.72 1.12
C VAL A 85 -9.10 -16.84 1.86
N MET A 86 -9.83 -16.00 1.12
CA MET A 86 -10.80 -15.07 1.67
C MET A 86 -12.23 -15.64 1.83
N ALA A 87 -12.54 -16.75 1.16
CA ALA A 87 -13.86 -17.39 1.18
C ALA A 87 -14.19 -18.09 2.50
N GLN A 88 -13.15 -18.56 3.20
CA GLN A 88 -13.33 -18.98 4.58
C GLN A 88 -13.30 -17.70 5.42
N ASP A 89 -14.39 -17.42 6.13
CA ASP A 89 -14.59 -16.30 7.06
C ASP A 89 -13.65 -16.46 8.27
N SER A 90 -12.36 -16.57 7.95
CA SER A 90 -11.41 -17.39 8.66
C SER A 90 -10.65 -16.54 9.65
N ASP A 91 -10.30 -17.18 10.76
CA ASP A 91 -9.49 -16.58 11.78
C ASP A 91 -8.24 -15.93 11.18
N ARG A 92 -7.72 -14.88 11.80
CA ARG A 92 -6.56 -14.13 11.28
C ARG A 92 -5.38 -15.06 10.97
N GLU A 93 -5.17 -16.07 11.81
CA GLU A 93 -4.09 -17.06 11.66
C GLU A 93 -4.30 -18.02 10.47
N ALA A 94 -5.56 -18.26 10.09
CA ALA A 94 -5.89 -19.12 8.96
C ALA A 94 -5.52 -18.45 7.63
N VAL A 95 -5.78 -17.13 7.47
CA VAL A 95 -5.39 -16.39 6.26
C VAL A 95 -3.88 -16.45 6.03
N ASP A 96 -3.09 -16.25 7.08
CA ASP A 96 -1.63 -16.27 6.97
C ASP A 96 -1.11 -17.67 6.60
N SER A 97 -1.70 -18.72 7.18
CA SER A 97 -1.35 -20.12 6.91
C SER A 97 -1.75 -20.54 5.49
N LEU A 98 -2.98 -20.29 5.06
CA LEU A 98 -3.46 -20.61 3.71
C LEU A 98 -2.68 -19.85 2.63
N CYS A 99 -2.35 -18.57 2.87
CA CYS A 99 -1.49 -17.83 1.96
C CYS A 99 -0.08 -18.44 1.88
N ARG A 100 0.48 -18.88 3.01
CA ARG A 100 1.80 -19.54 3.06
C ARG A 100 1.77 -20.89 2.32
N ASP A 101 0.69 -21.65 2.43
CA ASP A 101 0.54 -22.94 1.74
C ASP A 101 0.51 -22.80 0.21
N LEU A 102 0.25 -21.60 -0.32
CA LEU A 102 0.24 -21.30 -1.75
C LEU A 102 1.50 -20.56 -2.25
N THR A 103 2.25 -19.91 -1.35
CA THR A 103 3.34 -18.97 -1.73
C THR A 103 4.72 -19.34 -1.18
N ALA A 104 4.79 -20.31 -0.27
CA ALA A 104 6.06 -20.73 0.29
C ALA A 104 7.01 -21.28 -0.77
N SER A 105 8.30 -20.99 -0.64
CA SER A 105 9.32 -21.37 -1.63
C SER A 105 9.35 -22.87 -1.93
N TRP A 106 9.18 -23.73 -0.92
CA TRP A 106 9.14 -25.18 -1.11
C TRP A 106 7.87 -25.68 -1.83
N VAL A 107 6.76 -24.95 -1.72
CA VAL A 107 5.53 -25.27 -2.47
C VAL A 107 5.73 -24.92 -3.93
N ARG A 108 6.25 -23.72 -4.20
CA ARG A 108 6.54 -23.22 -5.55
C ARG A 108 7.55 -24.12 -6.28
N GLN A 109 8.65 -24.47 -5.61
CA GLN A 109 9.65 -25.39 -6.17
C GLN A 109 9.06 -26.77 -6.51
N ARG A 110 8.13 -27.28 -5.69
CA ARG A 110 7.48 -28.56 -5.97
C ARG A 110 6.54 -28.45 -7.18
N ALA A 111 5.82 -27.33 -7.32
CA ALA A 111 4.92 -27.06 -8.43
C ALA A 111 5.62 -27.00 -9.80
N GLU A 112 6.93 -26.70 -9.84
CA GLU A 112 7.74 -26.78 -11.07
C GLU A 112 7.82 -28.21 -11.64
N THR A 113 7.77 -29.22 -10.76
CA THR A 113 7.89 -30.64 -11.13
C THR A 113 6.57 -31.40 -11.10
N ASP A 114 5.59 -30.89 -10.34
CA ASP A 114 4.30 -31.52 -10.10
C ASP A 114 3.16 -30.51 -10.33
N SER A 115 2.49 -30.64 -11.48
CA SER A 115 1.38 -29.76 -11.87
C SER A 115 0.11 -29.93 -11.04
N SER A 116 0.07 -30.88 -10.10
CA SER A 116 -1.05 -31.04 -9.16
C SER A 116 -0.97 -30.09 -7.96
N VAL A 117 0.20 -29.49 -7.72
CA VAL A 117 0.42 -28.55 -6.60
C VAL A 117 -0.11 -27.17 -6.99
N GLU A 118 -1.06 -26.65 -6.20
CA GLU A 118 -1.63 -25.32 -6.40
C GLU A 118 -0.71 -24.22 -5.82
N THR A 119 -0.54 -23.13 -6.57
CA THR A 119 0.15 -21.91 -6.14
C THR A 119 -0.78 -20.69 -6.27
N CYS A 120 -0.39 -19.57 -5.67
CA CYS A 120 -1.16 -18.33 -5.77
C CYS A 120 -0.81 -17.57 -7.06
N SER A 121 -1.72 -17.55 -8.04
CA SER A 121 -1.51 -16.86 -9.33
C SER A 121 -1.11 -15.39 -9.16
N TYR A 122 -1.78 -14.66 -8.25
CA TYR A 122 -1.47 -13.26 -7.97
C TYR A 122 -0.03 -13.05 -7.49
N PHE A 123 0.50 -13.99 -6.71
CA PHE A 123 1.87 -13.91 -6.22
C PHE A 123 2.88 -14.28 -7.32
N GLU A 124 2.60 -15.34 -8.10
CA GLU A 124 3.47 -15.75 -9.19
C GLU A 124 3.57 -14.66 -10.27
N GLU A 125 2.44 -14.06 -10.68
CA GLU A 125 2.42 -12.96 -11.64
C GLU A 125 3.21 -11.75 -11.15
N TYR A 126 3.07 -11.40 -9.86
CA TYR A 126 3.83 -10.32 -9.24
C TYR A 126 5.34 -10.61 -9.18
N ASP A 127 5.71 -11.83 -8.77
CA ASP A 127 7.12 -12.26 -8.70
C ASP A 127 7.77 -12.31 -10.09
N HIS A 128 7.01 -12.75 -11.11
CA HIS A 128 7.45 -12.74 -12.51
C HIS A 128 7.61 -11.33 -13.09
N ALA A 129 6.74 -10.39 -12.71
CA ALA A 129 6.84 -9.00 -13.14
C ALA A 129 8.08 -8.28 -12.56
N GLY A 130 8.61 -8.74 -11.42
CA GLY A 130 9.87 -8.26 -10.87
C GLY A 130 9.92 -6.75 -10.65
N SER A 131 10.99 -6.09 -11.14
CA SER A 131 11.21 -4.64 -10.98
C SER A 131 10.22 -3.76 -11.75
N ASP A 132 9.48 -4.32 -12.70
CA ASP A 132 8.49 -3.57 -13.49
C ASP A 132 7.19 -3.33 -12.70
N ALA A 133 7.03 -3.95 -11.53
CA ALA A 133 5.92 -3.73 -10.60
C ALA A 133 6.05 -2.43 -9.77
N ALA A 134 6.77 -1.41 -10.28
CA ALA A 134 6.94 -0.15 -9.58
C ALA A 134 5.61 0.61 -9.47
N ILE A 135 5.16 0.89 -8.24
CA ILE A 135 3.92 1.62 -7.99
C ILE A 135 4.12 3.09 -8.39
N PRO A 136 3.29 3.65 -9.29
CA PRO A 136 3.35 5.07 -9.65
C PRO A 136 3.21 5.99 -8.43
N SER A 137 3.63 7.26 -8.56
CA SER A 137 3.38 8.24 -7.51
C SER A 137 1.88 8.44 -7.29
N GLY A 138 1.48 8.52 -6.03
CA GLY A 138 0.08 8.53 -5.61
C GLY A 138 -0.07 8.20 -4.13
N ILE A 139 -1.27 8.42 -3.62
CA ILE A 139 -1.64 8.13 -2.23
C ILE A 139 -2.63 6.97 -2.24
N TYR A 140 -2.15 5.78 -1.89
CA TYR A 140 -2.91 4.53 -2.02
C TYR A 140 -3.39 4.04 -0.65
N SER A 141 -4.71 4.03 -0.46
CA SER A 141 -5.38 3.38 0.67
C SER A 141 -5.35 1.85 0.53
N LEU A 142 -5.84 1.12 1.54
CA LEU A 142 -5.94 -0.35 1.44
C LEU A 142 -6.79 -0.79 0.26
N ASP A 143 -7.90 -0.10 0.01
CA ASP A 143 -8.82 -0.44 -1.08
C ASP A 143 -8.27 -0.02 -2.43
N ASP A 144 -7.40 1.02 -2.48
CA ASP A 144 -6.71 1.42 -3.72
C ASP A 144 -5.60 0.41 -4.11
N LEU A 145 -5.10 -0.41 -3.16
CA LEU A 145 -4.03 -1.40 -3.37
C LEU A 145 -4.53 -2.83 -3.58
N LYS A 146 -5.81 -3.11 -3.31
CA LYS A 146 -6.43 -4.40 -3.59
C LYS A 146 -6.89 -4.47 -5.04
#